data_AF-A0A957FHL8-F1
#
_entry.id   AF-A0A957FHL8-F1
#
_cell.length_a   1.000
_cell.length_b   1.000
_cell.length_c   1.000
_cell.angle_alpha   90.00
_cell.angle_beta   90.00
_cell.angle_gamma   90.00
#
_symmetry.space_group_name_H-M   'P 1'
#
loop_
_entity.id
_entity.type
_entity.pdbx_description
1 polymer ?
#
loop_
_entity_poly.entity_id
_entity_poly.type
_entity_poly.pdbx_seq_one_letter_code
_entity_poly.pdbx_strand_id
1 'polypeptide(L)'
;MSRWGWLFVALLLLALLLAGCREDAPSTNEAATAVPAEIPTAMPTAAVPETVTETEPTAVPTATAVPVTPTPDKPLAVLVNDQPIYLDDYEKELARYEQAYLDLGDTPPVDYRDVVLNSLIERALIVQAANAQGISVTAEAVDARL
;
A
#
# COMPACT_ATOMS: atom_id res chain seq x y z
N MET A 1 -16.84 51.10 14.45
CA MET A 1 -15.67 50.31 14.87
C MET A 1 -14.44 50.95 14.27
N SER A 2 -13.57 51.53 15.10
CA SER A 2 -12.47 52.38 14.68
C SER A 2 -11.50 51.61 13.79
N ARG A 3 -11.06 52.20 12.67
CA ARG A 3 -10.09 51.63 11.71
C ARG A 3 -8.80 51.14 12.39
N TRP A 4 -8.50 51.69 13.56
CA TRP A 4 -7.40 51.29 14.42
C TRP A 4 -7.62 49.96 15.14
N GLY A 5 -8.87 49.67 15.58
CA GLY A 5 -9.21 48.39 16.21
C GLY A 5 -9.05 47.21 15.26
N TRP A 6 -9.35 47.40 13.96
CA TRP A 6 -9.14 46.36 12.95
C TRP A 6 -7.65 46.10 12.69
N LEU A 7 -6.80 47.14 12.71
CA LEU A 7 -5.35 47.00 12.61
C LEU A 7 -4.77 46.25 13.82
N PHE A 8 -5.22 46.54 15.04
CA PHE A 8 -4.78 45.81 16.23
C PHE A 8 -5.21 44.34 16.21
N VAL A 9 -6.44 44.04 15.77
CA VAL A 9 -6.93 42.66 15.65
C VAL A 9 -6.17 41.89 14.56
N ALA A 10 -5.90 42.52 13.41
CA ALA A 10 -5.12 41.91 12.34
C ALA A 10 -3.67 41.63 12.77
N LEU A 11 -3.04 42.55 13.50
CA LEU A 11 -1.67 42.40 13.99
C LEU A 11 -1.59 41.31 15.08
N LEU A 12 -2.61 41.18 15.92
CA LEU A 12 -2.70 40.13 16.95
C LEU A 12 -2.94 38.74 16.34
N LEU A 13 -3.76 38.64 15.29
CA LEU A 13 -3.95 37.39 14.52
C LEU A 13 -2.67 36.98 13.79
N LEU A 14 -1.96 37.93 13.19
CA LEU A 14 -0.68 37.67 12.53
C LEU A 14 0.37 37.16 13.53
N ALA A 15 0.47 37.78 14.71
CA ALA A 15 1.37 37.31 15.77
C ALA A 15 1.04 35.89 16.24
N LEU A 16 -0.24 35.52 16.30
CA LEU A 16 -0.68 34.16 16.65
C LEU A 16 -0.25 33.13 15.60
N LEU A 17 -0.32 33.48 14.31
CA LEU A 17 0.09 32.60 13.20
C LEU A 17 1.60 32.35 13.17
N LEU A 18 2.43 33.35 13.52
CA LEU A 18 3.89 33.19 13.54
C LEU A 18 4.40 32.36 14.74
N ALA A 19 3.62 32.19 15.80
CA ALA A 19 4.00 31.38 16.96
C ALA A 19 3.80 29.86 16.76
N GLY A 20 3.12 29.43 15.68
CA GLY A 20 2.80 28.02 15.42
C GLY A 20 3.88 27.21 14.68
N CYS A 21 4.96 27.84 14.21
CA CYS A 21 5.99 27.17 13.40
C CYS A 21 7.31 26.95 14.16
N ARG A 22 7.27 26.34 15.35
CA ARG A 22 8.49 25.90 16.05
C ARG A 22 8.36 24.49 16.67
N GLU A 23 9.22 23.60 16.14
CA GLU A 23 9.87 22.44 16.79
C GLU A 23 9.02 21.17 17.05
N ASP A 24 9.50 19.94 16.92
CA ASP A 24 10.81 19.38 16.57
C ASP A 24 10.59 17.86 16.30
N ALA A 25 11.34 17.28 15.37
CA ALA A 25 11.58 15.83 15.29
C ALA A 25 13.09 15.63 15.40
N PRO A 26 13.59 14.74 16.28
CA PRO A 26 14.04 13.44 15.77
C PRO A 26 14.08 12.29 16.81
N SER A 27 14.22 11.05 16.33
CA SER A 27 15.12 9.97 16.83
C SER A 27 14.63 8.64 16.25
N THR A 28 15.16 8.17 15.10
CA THR A 28 16.25 7.18 15.03
C THR A 28 16.29 6.17 16.18
N ASN A 29 15.98 4.91 15.88
CA ASN A 29 16.54 3.76 16.57
C ASN A 29 17.03 2.74 15.53
N GLU A 30 18.36 2.68 15.41
CA GLU A 30 19.13 1.51 14.99
C GLU A 30 18.81 0.30 15.88
N ALA A 31 18.83 -0.90 15.29
CA ALA A 31 19.59 -2.02 15.84
C ALA A 31 19.57 -3.18 14.84
N ALA A 32 20.66 -3.31 14.08
CA ALA A 32 21.06 -4.56 13.46
C ALA A 32 21.54 -5.53 14.55
N THR A 33 21.17 -6.81 14.50
CA THR A 33 21.91 -7.88 15.20
C THR A 33 21.75 -9.23 14.49
N ALA A 34 22.90 -9.70 14.01
CA ALA A 34 23.40 -11.08 13.93
C ALA A 34 22.70 -12.15 13.07
N VAL A 35 23.39 -12.51 12.00
CA VAL A 35 23.52 -13.88 11.44
C VAL A 35 24.40 -14.69 12.41
N PRO A 36 24.17 -16.00 12.59
CA PRO A 36 25.15 -16.95 12.07
C PRO A 36 24.54 -18.16 11.34
N ALA A 37 25.26 -18.58 10.30
CA ALA A 37 25.07 -19.77 9.50
C ALA A 37 25.58 -21.02 10.22
N GLU A 38 24.89 -22.15 10.09
CA GLU A 38 25.49 -23.48 10.29
C GLU A 38 24.99 -24.46 9.22
N ILE A 39 25.94 -24.97 8.43
CA ILE A 39 25.80 -26.07 7.47
C ILE A 39 26.49 -27.28 8.12
N PRO A 40 25.90 -28.48 8.09
CA PRO A 40 26.70 -29.69 8.10
C PRO A 40 26.57 -30.49 6.80
N THR A 41 27.75 -30.88 6.33
CA THR A 41 28.08 -31.56 5.08
C THR A 41 28.18 -33.08 5.31
N ALA A 42 27.71 -33.85 4.31
CA ALA A 42 28.13 -35.19 3.85
C ALA A 42 28.06 -36.45 4.77
N MET A 43 27.23 -37.43 4.31
CA MET A 43 27.52 -38.83 3.86
C MET A 43 28.83 -39.55 4.31
N PRO A 44 29.02 -40.88 4.13
CA PRO A 44 28.15 -42.05 3.83
C PRO A 44 28.47 -43.30 4.73
N THR A 45 27.71 -44.42 4.63
CA THR A 45 28.11 -45.84 4.92
C THR A 45 26.82 -46.69 4.97
N ALA A 46 26.49 -47.52 3.98
CA ALA A 46 27.05 -48.82 3.55
C ALA A 46 26.56 -50.04 4.37
N ALA A 47 25.93 -50.95 3.63
CA ALA A 47 25.70 -52.39 3.85
C ALA A 47 24.64 -52.84 4.87
N VAL A 48 23.46 -53.15 4.32
CA VAL A 48 22.42 -54.03 4.86
C VAL A 48 22.84 -55.50 4.64
N PRO A 49 22.76 -56.40 5.64
CA PRO A 49 22.53 -57.81 5.37
C PRO A 49 21.03 -58.08 5.30
N GLU A 50 20.62 -58.73 4.23
CA GLU A 50 19.27 -59.19 3.97
C GLU A 50 18.80 -60.08 5.12
N THR A 51 17.65 -59.75 5.71
CA THR A 51 16.87 -60.68 6.53
C THR A 51 15.42 -60.49 6.14
N VAL A 52 14.92 -61.48 5.38
CA VAL A 52 13.53 -61.59 4.98
C VAL A 52 12.70 -61.75 6.25
N THR A 53 11.94 -60.72 6.61
CA THR A 53 10.90 -60.77 7.65
C THR A 53 9.61 -60.30 7.01
N GLU A 54 8.67 -61.23 6.92
CA GLU A 54 7.29 -61.04 6.52
C GLU A 54 6.70 -59.82 7.25
N THR A 55 6.31 -58.78 6.50
CA THR A 55 5.79 -57.53 7.06
C THR A 55 4.37 -57.30 6.53
N GLU A 56 3.44 -57.28 7.47
CA GLU A 56 2.11 -56.71 7.40
C GLU A 56 2.10 -55.38 6.59
N PRO A 57 1.05 -55.07 5.80
CA PRO A 57 1.03 -53.86 4.99
C PRO A 57 1.15 -52.62 5.87
N THR A 58 2.35 -52.03 5.88
CA THR A 58 2.64 -50.78 6.55
C THR A 58 1.92 -49.66 5.80
N ALA A 59 0.98 -48.99 6.46
CA ALA A 59 0.32 -47.80 5.94
C ALA A 59 1.38 -46.71 5.73
N VAL A 60 1.69 -46.41 4.47
CA VAL A 60 2.60 -45.32 4.10
C VAL A 60 1.89 -43.99 4.38
N PRO A 61 2.51 -43.02 5.08
CA PRO A 61 1.90 -41.71 5.26
C PRO A 61 1.64 -41.06 3.90
N THR A 62 0.36 -40.77 3.60
CA THR A 62 -0.03 -39.98 2.44
C THR A 62 0.49 -38.55 2.62
N ALA A 63 1.27 -38.07 1.65
CA ALA A 63 1.70 -36.67 1.63
C ALA A 63 0.48 -35.77 1.60
N THR A 64 0.32 -34.93 2.64
CA THR A 64 -0.69 -33.87 2.67
C THR A 64 -0.44 -32.91 1.51
N ALA A 65 -1.44 -32.74 0.64
CA ALA A 65 -1.35 -31.78 -0.46
C ALA A 65 -1.11 -30.38 0.09
N VAL A 66 -0.08 -29.70 -0.44
CA VAL A 66 0.15 -28.27 -0.15
C VAL A 66 -1.03 -27.48 -0.73
N PRO A 67 -1.66 -26.57 0.04
CA PRO A 67 -2.72 -25.73 -0.50
C PRO A 67 -2.16 -24.84 -1.60
N VAL A 68 -2.81 -24.83 -2.76
CA VAL A 68 -2.50 -23.88 -3.83
C VAL A 68 -2.90 -22.48 -3.37
N THR A 69 -1.96 -21.55 -3.33
CA THR A 69 -2.28 -20.14 -3.14
C THR A 69 -2.93 -19.64 -4.44
N PRO A 70 -4.10 -18.99 -4.39
CA PRO A 70 -4.71 -18.44 -5.59
C PRO A 70 -3.79 -17.36 -6.18
N THR A 71 -3.41 -17.53 -7.45
CA THR A 71 -2.83 -16.44 -8.25
C THR A 71 -3.92 -15.39 -8.46
N PRO A 72 -3.66 -14.09 -8.23
CA PRO A 72 -4.68 -13.06 -8.40
C PRO A 72 -5.20 -13.02 -9.85
N ASP A 73 -6.53 -12.92 -10.01
CA ASP A 73 -7.21 -12.95 -11.31
C ASP A 73 -6.90 -11.72 -12.19
N LYS A 74 -6.39 -10.63 -11.59
CA LYS A 74 -6.05 -9.37 -12.27
C LYS A 74 -4.63 -8.91 -11.93
N PRO A 75 -3.92 -8.32 -12.91
CA PRO A 75 -2.60 -7.74 -12.67
C PRO A 75 -2.70 -6.55 -11.70
N LEU A 76 -1.76 -6.50 -10.75
CA LEU A 76 -1.68 -5.48 -9.72
C LEU A 76 -0.78 -4.32 -10.19
N ALA A 77 -1.22 -3.08 -10.00
CA ALA A 77 -0.36 -1.90 -10.16
C ALA A 77 0.39 -1.61 -8.86
N VAL A 78 -0.32 -1.57 -7.74
CA VAL A 78 0.24 -1.29 -6.40
C VAL A 78 -0.68 -1.82 -5.29
N LEU A 79 -0.13 -2.07 -4.11
CA LEU A 79 -0.87 -2.42 -2.90
C LEU A 79 -0.81 -1.28 -1.88
N VAL A 80 -1.96 -0.87 -1.34
CA VAL A 80 -2.07 0.22 -0.35
C VAL A 80 -2.75 -0.33 0.91
N ASN A 81 -2.00 -0.61 1.98
CA ASN A 81 -2.52 -1.24 3.20
C ASN A 81 -3.41 -2.45 2.91
N ASP A 82 -2.89 -3.42 2.15
CA ASP A 82 -3.60 -4.62 1.70
C ASP A 82 -4.78 -4.39 0.73
N GLN A 83 -5.05 -3.14 0.33
CA GLN A 83 -6.01 -2.83 -0.72
C GLN A 83 -5.33 -2.80 -2.10
N PRO A 84 -5.72 -3.66 -3.05
CA PRO A 84 -5.14 -3.65 -4.38
C PRO A 84 -5.64 -2.46 -5.20
N ILE A 85 -4.73 -1.82 -5.92
CA ILE A 85 -5.03 -0.98 -7.08
C ILE A 85 -4.60 -1.78 -8.30
N TYR A 86 -5.56 -2.14 -9.15
CA TYR A 86 -5.32 -2.97 -10.33
C TYR A 86 -4.72 -2.15 -11.49
N LEU A 87 -4.04 -2.85 -12.39
CA LEU A 87 -3.39 -2.23 -13.55
C LEU A 87 -4.40 -1.58 -14.51
N ASP A 88 -5.57 -2.20 -14.71
CA ASP A 88 -6.63 -1.67 -15.57
C ASP A 88 -7.18 -0.33 -15.05
N ASP A 89 -7.34 -0.18 -13.73
CA ASP A 89 -7.75 1.08 -13.11
C ASP A 89 -6.70 2.19 -13.33
N TYR A 90 -5.41 1.86 -13.16
CA TYR A 90 -4.32 2.80 -13.42
C TYR A 90 -4.26 3.25 -14.88
N GLU A 91 -4.33 2.30 -15.83
CA GLU A 91 -4.30 2.59 -17.27
C GLU A 91 -5.51 3.44 -17.70
N LYS A 92 -6.68 3.18 -17.12
CA LYS A 92 -7.89 3.97 -17.38
C LYS A 92 -7.73 5.43 -16.91
N GLU A 93 -7.22 5.64 -15.71
CA GLU A 93 -6.99 6.99 -15.19
C GLU A 93 -5.87 7.70 -15.96
N LEU A 94 -4.85 6.97 -16.41
CA LEU A 94 -3.79 7.48 -17.26
C LEU A 94 -4.37 8.00 -18.59
N ALA A 95 -5.21 7.19 -19.25
CA ALA A 95 -5.87 7.60 -20.48
C ALA A 95 -6.76 8.83 -20.30
N ARG A 96 -7.51 8.91 -19.18
CA ARG A 96 -8.32 10.10 -18.88
C ARG A 96 -7.44 11.34 -18.67
N TYR A 97 -6.33 11.19 -17.96
CA TYR A 97 -5.38 12.29 -17.73
C TYR A 97 -4.77 12.79 -19.04
N GLU A 98 -4.34 11.88 -19.92
CA GLU A 98 -3.80 12.22 -21.24
C GLU A 98 -4.84 12.92 -22.11
N GLN A 99 -6.10 12.44 -22.14
CA GLN A 99 -7.19 13.08 -22.87
C GLN A 99 -7.43 14.53 -22.42
N ALA A 100 -7.34 14.81 -21.12
CA ALA A 100 -7.50 16.18 -20.61
C ALA A 100 -6.45 17.14 -21.19
N TYR A 101 -5.20 16.69 -21.37
CA TYR A 101 -4.15 17.49 -22.02
C TYR A 101 -4.37 17.65 -23.52
N LEU A 102 -4.86 16.61 -24.19
CA LEU A 102 -5.22 16.69 -25.61
C LEU A 102 -6.33 17.72 -25.85
N ASP A 103 -7.37 17.74 -24.99
CA ASP A 103 -8.46 18.72 -25.06
C ASP A 103 -7.98 20.15 -24.82
N LEU A 104 -6.93 20.33 -24.01
CA LEU A 104 -6.27 21.61 -23.76
C LEU A 104 -5.30 22.02 -24.88
N GLY A 105 -4.99 21.12 -25.82
CA GLY A 105 -3.97 21.35 -26.84
C GLY A 105 -2.55 21.41 -26.28
N ASP A 106 -2.30 20.73 -25.16
CA ASP A 106 -1.03 20.73 -24.44
C ASP A 106 -0.47 19.30 -24.30
N THR A 107 0.76 19.16 -23.80
CA THR A 107 1.40 17.88 -23.53
C THR A 107 1.50 17.62 -22.03
N PRO A 108 1.19 16.40 -21.56
CA PRO A 108 1.35 16.07 -20.15
C PRO A 108 2.83 16.19 -19.74
N PRO A 109 3.11 16.51 -18.46
CA PRO A 109 4.47 16.59 -17.93
C PRO A 109 5.17 15.23 -18.00
N VAL A 110 6.50 15.19 -17.92
CA VAL A 110 7.28 13.95 -18.12
C VAL A 110 6.99 12.88 -17.06
N ASP A 111 6.66 13.30 -15.84
CA ASP A 111 6.38 12.49 -14.66
C ASP A 111 4.87 12.21 -14.46
N TYR A 112 4.03 12.50 -15.46
CA TYR A 112 2.58 12.39 -15.32
C TYR A 112 2.08 11.00 -14.89
N ARG A 113 2.82 9.94 -15.24
CA ARG A 113 2.54 8.57 -14.81
C ARG A 113 2.60 8.42 -13.29
N ASP A 114 3.63 8.99 -12.68
CA ASP A 114 3.80 8.99 -11.22
C ASP A 114 2.73 9.86 -10.55
N VAL A 115 2.39 11.01 -11.15
CA VAL A 115 1.30 11.87 -10.67
C VAL A 115 -0.03 11.12 -10.66
N VAL A 116 -0.36 10.40 -11.73
CA VAL A 116 -1.59 9.60 -11.83
C VAL A 116 -1.61 8.49 -10.79
N LEU A 117 -0.53 7.70 -10.69
CA LEU A 117 -0.44 6.62 -9.72
C LEU A 117 -0.55 7.14 -8.27
N ASN A 118 0.14 8.22 -7.95
CA ASN A 118 0.07 8.85 -6.64
C ASN A 118 -1.34 9.37 -6.33
N SER A 119 -2.05 9.94 -7.32
CA SER A 119 -3.45 10.37 -7.11
C SER A 119 -4.39 9.21 -6.78
N LEU A 120 -4.14 8.02 -7.35
CA LEU A 120 -4.91 6.81 -7.06
C LEU A 120 -4.61 6.29 -5.65
N ILE A 121 -3.34 6.31 -5.25
CA ILE A 121 -2.92 5.96 -3.88
C ILE A 121 -3.55 6.92 -2.87
N GLU A 122 -3.47 8.23 -3.11
CA GLU A 122 -4.08 9.24 -2.24
C GLU A 122 -5.59 9.04 -2.11
N ARG A 123 -6.29 8.80 -3.23
CA ARG A 123 -7.73 8.50 -3.20
C ARG A 123 -8.02 7.24 -2.37
N ALA A 124 -7.24 6.18 -2.53
CA ALA A 124 -7.40 4.96 -1.75
C ALA A 124 -7.22 5.23 -0.26
N LEU A 125 -6.20 5.99 0.13
CA LEU A 125 -5.96 6.38 1.53
C LEU A 125 -7.10 7.23 2.10
N ILE A 126 -7.64 8.18 1.33
CA ILE A 126 -8.80 8.98 1.75
C ILE A 126 -10.02 8.09 1.99
N VAL A 127 -10.30 7.16 1.08
CA VAL A 127 -11.43 6.21 1.22
C VAL A 127 -11.24 5.31 2.44
N GLN A 128 -10.03 4.78 2.67
CA GLN A 128 -9.72 4.00 3.86
C GLN A 128 -9.95 4.81 5.15
N ALA A 129 -9.47 6.05 5.20
CA ALA A 129 -9.67 6.93 6.34
C ALA A 129 -11.14 7.29 6.59
N ALA A 130 -11.90 7.53 5.52
CA ALA A 130 -13.34 7.79 5.58
C ALA A 130 -14.10 6.57 6.13
N ASN A 131 -13.81 5.38 5.60
CA ASN A 131 -14.41 4.12 6.06
C ASN A 131 -14.06 3.82 7.52
N ALA A 132 -12.82 4.08 7.95
CA ALA A 132 -12.40 3.93 9.35
C ALA A 132 -13.17 4.87 10.29
N GLN A 133 -13.69 5.99 9.79
CA GLN A 133 -14.55 6.92 10.53
C GLN A 133 -16.05 6.66 10.33
N GLY A 134 -16.42 5.59 9.61
CA GLY A 134 -17.83 5.27 9.30
C GLY A 134 -18.49 6.21 8.30
N ILE A 135 -17.70 6.97 7.53
CA ILE A 135 -18.19 7.88 6.48
C ILE A 135 -18.40 7.08 5.20
N SER A 136 -19.61 7.10 4.66
CA SER A 136 -19.97 6.48 3.39
C SER A 136 -20.91 7.38 2.58
N VAL A 137 -20.81 7.31 1.26
CA VAL A 137 -21.65 8.08 0.32
C VAL A 137 -22.65 7.13 -0.33
N THR A 138 -23.95 7.38 -0.15
CA THR A 138 -25.01 6.57 -0.76
C THR A 138 -25.39 7.09 -2.14
N ALA A 139 -26.02 6.24 -2.96
CA ALA A 139 -26.49 6.65 -4.29
C ALA A 139 -27.49 7.82 -4.20
N GLU A 140 -28.40 7.79 -3.24
CA GLU A 140 -29.38 8.85 -3.03
C GLU A 140 -28.72 10.20 -2.69
N ALA A 141 -27.62 10.16 -1.94
CA ALA A 141 -26.84 11.36 -1.61
C ALA A 141 -26.12 11.95 -2.84
N VAL A 142 -25.73 11.11 -3.80
CA VAL A 142 -25.18 11.53 -5.09
C VAL A 142 -26.28 12.10 -5.98
N ASP A 143 -27.40 11.39 -6.12
CA ASP A 143 -28.53 11.81 -6.95
C ASP A 143 -29.11 13.16 -6.51
N ALA A 144 -29.09 13.45 -5.21
CA ALA A 144 -29.49 14.76 -4.67
C ALA A 144 -28.55 15.92 -5.08
N ARG A 145 -27.43 15.65 -5.75
CA ARG A 145 -26.40 16.62 -6.16
C ARG A 145 -26.20 16.73 -7.69
N LEU A 146 -26.86 15.88 -8.47
CA LEU A 146 -26.86 15.92 -9.94
C LEU A 146 -27.98 16.82 -10.48
#